data_AF-A0A7C8CTN2-F1
#
_entry.id   AF-A0A7C8CTN2-F1
#
_cell.length_a   1.000
_cell.length_b   1.000
_cell.length_c   1.000
_cell.angle_alpha   90.00
_cell.angle_beta   90.00
_cell.angle_gamma   90.00
#
_symmetry.space_group_name_H-M   'P 1'
#
loop_
_entity.id
_entity.type
_entity.pdbx_description
1 polymer ?
#
loop_
_entity_poly.entity_id
_entity_poly.type
_entity_poly.pdbx_seq_one_letter_code
_entity_poly.pdbx_strand_id
1 'polypeptide(L)'
;KDYESLLWKLAHEKVSIYVYRKQWYIMIHTRCNFLTSDNKCGIYEDRPYLCKEHSVENCEYTGDDYGFSDHFKSYDDLLEHIKENTNFRFKLDPTGVRPNCV
;
A
#
# COMPACT_ATOMS: atom_id res chain seq x y z
N LYS A 1 -7.53 1.66 -14.32
CA LYS A 1 -6.06 1.83 -14.22
C LYS A 1 -5.64 2.02 -12.77
N ASP A 2 -6.12 3.04 -12.05
CA ASP A 2 -5.68 3.28 -10.66
C ASP A 2 -6.06 2.11 -9.73
N TYR A 3 -7.32 1.68 -9.72
CA TYR A 3 -7.74 0.51 -8.93
C TYR A 3 -7.07 -0.80 -9.33
N GLU A 4 -6.86 -1.04 -10.63
CA GLU A 4 -6.12 -2.22 -11.11
C GLU A 4 -4.66 -2.19 -10.63
N SER A 5 -4.04 -1.00 -10.52
CA SER A 5 -2.68 -0.87 -9.99
C SER A 5 -2.62 -1.13 -8.48
N LEU A 6 -3.66 -0.77 -7.72
CA LEU A 6 -3.78 -1.06 -6.29
C LEU A 6 -4.00 -2.56 -6.05
N LEU A 7 -4.88 -3.20 -6.83
CA LEU A 7 -5.08 -4.65 -6.82
C LEU A 7 -3.78 -5.39 -7.15
N TRP A 8 -3.04 -4.93 -8.17
CA TRP A 8 -1.72 -5.50 -8.50
C TRP A 8 -0.72 -5.36 -7.34
N LYS A 9 -0.69 -4.22 -6.64
CA LYS A 9 0.18 -4.03 -5.45
C LYS A 9 -0.17 -5.01 -4.32
N LEU A 10 -1.47 -5.23 -4.06
CA LEU A 10 -1.94 -6.17 -3.03
C LEU A 10 -1.80 -7.65 -3.42
N ALA A 11 -1.54 -7.95 -4.71
CA ALA A 11 -1.24 -9.31 -5.13
C ALA A 11 0.16 -9.77 -4.67
N HIS A 12 1.02 -8.86 -4.22
CA HIS A 12 2.32 -9.19 -3.65
C HIS A 12 2.23 -9.38 -2.13
N GLU A 13 2.95 -10.38 -1.63
CA GLU A 13 3.02 -10.64 -0.19
C GLU A 13 3.57 -9.44 0.59
N LYS A 14 3.16 -9.31 1.86
CA LYS A 14 3.68 -8.30 2.80
C LYS A 14 3.47 -6.87 2.31
N VAL A 15 2.38 -6.64 1.58
CA VAL A 15 1.89 -5.32 1.18
C VAL A 15 0.47 -5.13 1.71
N SER A 16 0.18 -3.96 2.27
CA SER A 16 -1.19 -3.53 2.56
C SER A 16 -1.42 -2.12 2.01
N ILE A 17 -2.67 -1.72 1.88
CA ILE A 17 -3.06 -0.40 1.36
C ILE A 17 -4.00 0.23 2.37
N TYR A 18 -3.82 1.50 2.69
CA TYR A 18 -4.73 2.22 3.58
C TYR A 18 -5.08 3.59 3.01
N VAL A 19 -6.24 4.09 3.42
CA VAL A 19 -6.75 5.39 3.02
C VAL A 19 -6.69 6.32 4.23
N TYR A 20 -6.03 7.45 4.06
CA TYR A 20 -5.93 8.49 5.08
C TYR A 20 -6.22 9.85 4.44
N ARG A 21 -7.17 10.61 5.01
CA ARG A 21 -7.58 11.95 4.50
C ARG A 21 -7.87 11.96 2.99
N LYS A 22 -8.59 10.93 2.50
CA LYS A 22 -8.94 10.72 1.08
C LYS A 22 -7.74 10.48 0.15
N GLN A 23 -6.57 10.18 0.70
CA GLN A 23 -5.38 9.80 -0.05
C GLN A 23 -5.06 8.33 0.19
N TRP A 24 -4.58 7.66 -0.85
CA TRP A 24 -4.26 6.24 -0.84
C TRP A 24 -2.77 6.04 -0.60
N TYR A 25 -2.45 5.17 0.34
CA TYR A 25 -1.08 4.88 0.74
C TYR A 25 -0.82 3.38 0.65
N ILE A 26 0.40 3.02 0.26
CA ILE A 26 0.89 1.65 0.27
C ILE A 26 1.79 1.46 1.50
N MET A 27 1.58 0.38 2.23
CA MET A 27 2.40 -0.05 3.35
C MET A 27 3.15 -1.31 2.96
N ILE A 28 4.48 -1.25 3.03
CA ILE A 28 5.38 -2.36 2.72
C ILE A 28 5.92 -2.88 4.05
N HIS A 29 5.57 -4.12 4.41
CA HIS A 29 5.92 -4.72 5.70
C HIS A 29 7.34 -5.30 5.73
N THR A 30 8.01 -5.34 4.58
CA THR A 30 9.39 -5.85 4.47
C THR A 30 10.42 -4.76 4.77
N ARG A 31 11.51 -5.17 5.43
CA ARG A 31 12.67 -4.30 5.66
C ARG A 31 13.29 -3.85 4.34
N CYS A 32 13.62 -2.56 4.23
CA CYS A 32 14.37 -2.03 3.09
C CYS A 32 15.79 -2.62 3.04
N ASN A 33 16.21 -3.08 1.85
CA ASN A 33 17.53 -3.67 1.63
C ASN A 33 18.70 -2.69 1.87
N PHE A 34 18.44 -1.38 1.79
CA PHE A 34 19.44 -0.34 2.01
C PHE A 34 19.42 0.20 3.46
N LEU A 35 18.66 -0.41 4.36
CA LEU A 35 18.59 0.02 5.76
C LEU A 35 19.76 -0.57 6.55
N THR A 36 20.66 0.28 7.04
CA THR A 36 21.84 -0.12 7.80
C THR A 36 21.48 -0.68 9.19
N SER A 37 22.45 -1.28 9.88
CA SER A 37 22.30 -1.75 11.26
C SER A 37 21.85 -0.65 12.22
N ASP A 38 22.25 0.59 11.95
CA ASP A 38 21.92 1.77 12.76
C ASP A 38 20.57 2.40 12.38
N ASN A 39 19.75 1.69 11.59
CA ASN A 39 18.45 2.14 11.08
C ASN A 39 18.54 3.43 10.25
N LYS A 40 19.66 3.64 9.54
CA LYS A 40 19.85 4.75 8.60
C LYS A 40 19.76 4.27 7.15
N CYS A 41 19.37 5.15 6.23
CA CYS A 41 19.36 4.84 4.81
C CYS A 41 20.80 4.85 4.26
N GLY A 42 21.27 3.73 3.73
CA GLY A 42 22.61 3.58 3.16
C GLY A 42 22.79 4.23 1.78
N ILE A 43 21.69 4.58 1.10
CA ILE A 43 21.69 5.28 -0.20
C ILE A 43 21.06 6.67 -0.08
N TYR A 44 21.28 7.38 1.02
CA TYR A 44 20.53 8.61 1.33
C TYR A 44 20.58 9.66 0.22
N GLU A 45 21.72 9.89 -0.42
CA GLU A 45 21.88 10.87 -1.52
C GLU A 45 21.19 10.40 -2.80
N ASP A 46 21.37 9.11 -3.14
CA ASP A 46 20.82 8.46 -4.34
C ASP A 46 19.40 7.91 -4.12
N ARG A 47 18.74 8.28 -3.02
CA ARG A 47 17.45 7.71 -2.65
C ARG A 47 16.41 8.00 -3.74
N PRO A 48 15.51 7.06 -4.05
CA PRO A 48 14.45 7.27 -5.02
C PRO A 48 13.60 8.50 -4.66
N TYR A 49 13.00 9.12 -5.68
CA TYR A 49 12.14 10.30 -5.52
C TYR A 49 11.06 10.08 -4.45
N LEU A 50 10.41 8.90 -4.43
CA LEU A 50 9.41 8.55 -3.41
C LEU A 50 9.99 8.59 -1.99
N CYS A 51 11.23 8.13 -1.78
CA CYS A 51 11.91 8.24 -0.48
C CYS A 51 12.31 9.68 -0.13
N LYS A 52 12.41 10.58 -1.11
CA LYS A 52 12.65 12.02 -0.87
C LYS A 52 11.37 12.74 -0.45
N GLU A 53 10.22 12.31 -0.95
CA GLU A 53 8.90 12.88 -0.60
C GLU A 53 8.38 12.41 0.77
N HIS A 54 8.90 11.32 1.31
CA HIS A 54 8.52 10.86 2.65
C HIS A 54 8.93 11.88 3.72
N SER A 55 7.93 12.52 4.33
CA SER A 55 8.09 13.46 5.46
C SER A 55 7.87 12.77 6.80
N VAL A 56 8.69 13.14 7.79
CA VAL A 56 8.55 12.70 9.19
C VAL A 56 7.46 13.46 9.96
N GLU A 57 6.93 14.54 9.39
CA GLU A 57 5.92 15.38 10.04
C GLU A 57 4.60 14.62 10.30
N ASN A 58 4.30 13.62 9.48
CA ASN A 58 3.17 12.72 9.63
C ASN A 58 3.65 11.30 9.95
N CYS A 59 4.54 11.16 10.94
CA CYS A 59 5.01 9.84 11.38
C CYS A 59 3.96 9.16 12.29
N GLU A 60 3.68 7.88 12.01
CA GLU A 60 2.77 7.00 12.77
C GLU A 60 3.12 6.85 14.25
N TYR A 61 4.35 7.18 14.61
CA TYR A 61 4.84 7.07 15.97
C TYR A 61 4.67 8.36 16.80
N THR A 62 4.50 9.52 16.14
CA THR A 62 4.54 10.83 16.81
C THR A 62 3.31 11.73 16.55
N GLY A 63 2.40 11.32 15.68
CA GLY A 63 1.20 12.11 15.36
C GLY A 63 -0.01 11.80 16.26
N ASP A 64 -0.68 12.83 16.76
CA ASP A 64 -1.91 12.72 17.58
C ASP A 64 -3.16 12.31 16.76
N ASP A 65 -3.12 12.38 15.42
CA ASP A 65 -4.25 12.13 14.52
C ASP A 65 -3.95 10.97 13.55
N TYR A 66 -3.77 9.77 14.10
CA TYR A 66 -3.61 8.55 13.30
C TYR A 66 -4.91 7.76 13.26
N GLY A 67 -5.70 7.98 12.22
CA GLY A 67 -6.89 7.20 11.89
C GLY A 67 -6.97 6.96 10.39
N PHE A 68 -6.69 5.73 9.94
CA PHE A 68 -7.04 5.35 8.57
C PHE A 68 -8.56 5.21 8.47
N SER A 69 -9.15 5.72 7.38
CA SER A 69 -10.58 5.50 7.12
C SER A 69 -10.82 4.06 6.71
N ASP A 70 -9.92 3.51 5.91
CA ASP A 70 -10.00 2.17 5.34
C ASP A 70 -8.60 1.55 5.32
N HIS A 71 -8.50 0.25 5.58
CA HIS A 71 -7.23 -0.48 5.54
C HIS A 71 -7.45 -1.87 4.93
N PHE A 72 -6.93 -2.03 3.72
CA PHE A 72 -7.00 -3.24 2.92
C PHE A 72 -5.75 -4.10 3.11
N LYS A 73 -5.95 -5.31 3.62
CA LYS A 73 -4.86 -6.26 3.88
C LYS A 73 -4.80 -7.39 2.86
N SER A 74 -5.82 -7.54 2.03
CA SER A 74 -5.90 -8.58 1.01
C SER A 74 -6.46 -8.04 -0.30
N TYR A 75 -6.18 -8.77 -1.36
CA TYR A 75 -6.74 -8.51 -2.68
C TYR A 75 -8.28 -8.51 -2.66
N ASP A 76 -8.89 -9.48 -1.98
CA ASP A 76 -10.33 -9.65 -1.90
C ASP A 76 -11.02 -8.48 -1.19
N ASP A 77 -10.43 -7.98 -0.11
CA ASP A 77 -10.94 -6.86 0.68
C ASP A 77 -11.01 -5.56 -0.14
N LEU A 78 -9.95 -5.26 -0.91
CA LEU A 78 -9.98 -4.14 -1.84
C LEU A 78 -10.96 -4.37 -2.99
N LEU A 79 -11.07 -5.62 -3.50
CA LEU A 79 -11.97 -5.94 -4.59
C LEU A 79 -13.44 -5.76 -4.20
N GLU A 80 -13.81 -6.18 -2.99
CA GLU A 80 -15.15 -5.98 -2.42
C GLU A 80 -15.44 -4.48 -2.26
N HIS A 81 -14.52 -3.72 -1.67
CA HIS A 81 -14.65 -2.27 -1.55
C HIS A 81 -14.88 -1.58 -2.91
N ILE A 82 -14.14 -1.97 -3.96
CA ILE A 82 -14.31 -1.43 -5.31
C ILE A 82 -15.71 -1.74 -5.86
N LYS A 83 -16.20 -2.98 -5.68
CA LYS A 83 -17.51 -3.40 -6.18
C LYS A 83 -18.67 -2.66 -5.50
N GLU A 84 -18.55 -2.39 -4.20
CA GLU A 84 -19.60 -1.74 -3.42
C GLU A 84 -19.62 -0.21 -3.58
N ASN A 85 -18.43 0.40 -3.65
CA ASN A 85 -18.31 1.85 -3.54
C ASN A 85 -18.08 2.55 -4.89
N THR A 86 -17.84 1.81 -5.97
CA THR A 86 -17.51 2.40 -7.27
C THR A 86 -18.21 1.72 -8.45
N ASN A 87 -18.53 2.50 -9.49
CA ASN A 87 -18.96 1.97 -10.80
C ASN A 87 -17.77 1.53 -11.66
N PHE A 88 -16.66 1.10 -11.05
CA PHE A 88 -15.43 0.80 -11.77
C PHE A 88 -15.64 -0.43 -12.67
N ARG A 89 -15.54 -0.21 -13.99
CA ARG A 89 -15.64 -1.28 -14.98
C ARG A 89 -14.25 -1.80 -15.30
N PHE A 90 -13.98 -3.03 -14.87
CA PHE A 90 -12.75 -3.73 -15.24
C PHE A 90 -12.67 -3.95 -16.75
N LYS A 91 -11.47 -3.83 -17.33
CA LYS A 91 -11.23 -4.15 -18.74
C LYS A 91 -11.26 -5.65 -19.00
N LEU A 92 -10.76 -6.41 -18.03
CA LEU A 92 -10.78 -7.86 -17.93
C LEU A 92 -11.34 -8.17 -16.56
N ASP A 93 -12.31 -9.07 -16.47
CA ASP A 93 -12.88 -9.45 -15.19
C ASP A 93 -11.73 -9.97 -14.30
N PRO A 94 -11.53 -9.40 -13.09
CA PRO A 94 -10.50 -9.87 -12.19
C PRO A 94 -10.88 -11.28 -11.76
N THR A 95 -10.35 -12.28 -12.46
CA THR A 95 -10.57 -13.68 -12.15
C THR A 95 -9.87 -13.98 -10.83
N GLY A 96 -10.60 -13.87 -9.73
CA GLY A 96 -10.22 -14.47 -8.46
C GLY A 96 -10.22 -15.98 -8.62
N VAL A 97 -9.04 -16.61 -8.66
CA VAL A 97 -8.85 -18.07 -8.64
C VAL A 97 -7.50 -18.32 -7.95
N ARG A 98 -7.36 -18.91 -6.75
CA ARG A 98 -8.24 -19.47 -5.71
C ARG A 98 -7.54 -19.29 -4.34
N PRO A 99 -8.26 -19.33 -3.21
CA PRO A 99 -7.63 -19.58 -1.92
C PRO A 99 -7.04 -21.00 -1.95
N ASN A 100 -5.72 -21.12 -1.75
CA ASN A 100 -4.90 -22.33 -1.87
C ASN A 100 -4.49 -22.70 -3.31
N CYS A 101 -3.43 -22.04 -3.78
CA CYS A 101 -2.41 -22.76 -4.55
C CYS A 101 -1.34 -23.21 -3.55
N VAL A 102 -1.11 -24.52 -3.53
CA VAL A 102 -0.19 -25.27 -2.67
C VAL A 102 1.24 -24.74 -2.64
#